data_AF-W0B8T3-F1
#
_entry.id   AF-W0B8T3-F1
#
_cell.length_a   1.000
_cell.length_b   1.000
_cell.length_c   1.000
_cell.angle_alpha   90.00
_cell.angle_beta   90.00
_cell.angle_gamma   90.00
#
_symmetry.space_group_name_H-M   'P 1'
#
loop_
_entity.id
_entity.type
_entity.pdbx_description
1 polymer ?
#
loop_
_entity_poly.entity_id
_entity_poly.type
_entity_poly.pdbx_seq_one_letter_code
_entity_poly.pdbx_strand_id
1 'polypeptide(L)'
;MFRAPRVVETVHKVKQFAGHKISEALHLDIHRGFVTMPVVSPIVPRVEIAVPPVATSKAVHRILVGGMSVQASVLAQAQKKPEIVGKTTVVSSLTWLQKLHPDWYEKPWGQPKRYLPDVSRGIADVLFPHYPDDKLMTFGMMKAIEEEQRKQLKGLGIPLIEDIVHRIVGGVDGVAIHCSDEVIKIATGTDYQVVHTGRVPIGPEGIPVQHFGDAYSVSKKDSQIPRVVIGSGLNLDWACRDMHHLSPIIHLIPPGDRARPELADKLHAAIQLEDAQLEFLDEEDVRILAKDVFRGRTIDMRVMTSQLFSAMGFKLDRTLVVTDDPSRVQYVDTAPSPDAIKVFISSTGVETVKAMDLRGTVVPNGNMMLNFLKIQHELGHFALDEKNAMLLTTAWEDAIAKKAAAAGVQIQPEFFRNIEDRVKHSFEKFIPSEVQIWRVIRNAYEKGVSFFDDDGVVRSRPMAVDSKGKPMEWEDFKKLITSPTEDVMRAAHIMEDAPDESAKFTHS
;
A
#
# COMPACT_ATOMS: atom_id res chain seq x y z
N MET A 1 31.57 -48.34 -31.35
CA MET A 1 31.43 -49.08 -30.08
C MET A 1 31.16 -48.06 -28.99
N PHE A 2 30.07 -48.26 -28.22
CA PHE A 2 29.61 -47.49 -27.04
C PHE A 2 29.21 -46.01 -27.29
N ARG A 3 28.13 -45.44 -26.73
CA ARG A 3 26.88 -45.87 -26.07
C ARG A 3 26.03 -44.59 -26.02
N ALA A 4 24.73 -44.62 -26.35
CA ALA A 4 23.80 -43.56 -25.91
C ALA A 4 23.47 -43.77 -24.42
N PRO A 5 23.38 -42.69 -23.62
CA PRO A 5 22.09 -42.27 -23.03
C PRO A 5 22.02 -40.74 -22.82
N ARG A 6 20.93 -40.03 -22.54
CA ARG A 6 19.51 -40.29 -22.28
C ARG A 6 18.80 -38.96 -22.50
N VAL A 7 17.68 -38.98 -23.22
CA VAL A 7 16.66 -37.93 -23.19
C VAL A 7 15.97 -38.01 -21.82
N VAL A 8 15.88 -36.88 -21.12
CA VAL A 8 14.87 -36.68 -20.08
C VAL A 8 14.03 -35.50 -20.53
N GLU A 9 12.92 -35.84 -21.18
CA GLU A 9 11.77 -34.98 -21.34
C GLU A 9 11.21 -34.66 -19.95
N THR A 10 10.95 -33.38 -19.67
CA THR A 10 9.90 -33.02 -18.72
C THR A 10 8.91 -32.15 -19.46
N VAL A 11 7.92 -32.83 -20.03
CA VAL A 11 6.70 -32.24 -20.58
C VAL A 11 5.73 -32.04 -19.41
N HIS A 12 5.41 -30.80 -19.07
CA HIS A 12 4.12 -30.49 -18.44
C HIS A 12 3.31 -29.53 -19.32
N LYS A 13 2.15 -30.06 -19.70
CA LYS A 13 1.14 -29.55 -20.61
C LYS A 13 0.53 -28.28 -20.04
N VAL A 14 0.69 -27.15 -20.73
CA VAL A 14 -0.33 -26.10 -20.72
C VAL A 14 -1.35 -26.50 -21.79
N LYS A 15 -2.40 -27.23 -21.39
CA LYS A 15 -3.57 -27.45 -22.25
C LYS A 15 -4.68 -26.47 -21.88
N GLN A 16 -4.86 -25.51 -22.78
CA GLN A 16 -6.13 -25.00 -23.33
C GLN A 16 -7.25 -24.59 -22.38
N PHE A 17 -7.51 -23.27 -22.34
CA PHE A 17 -8.78 -22.69 -22.76
C PHE A 17 -8.53 -21.34 -23.45
N ALA A 18 -8.02 -21.38 -24.69
CA ALA A 18 -8.21 -20.28 -25.62
C ALA A 18 -9.23 -20.77 -26.66
N GLY A 19 -10.48 -20.37 -26.48
CA GLY A 19 -11.55 -20.69 -27.42
C GLY A 19 -11.29 -20.03 -28.77
N HIS A 20 -11.76 -20.70 -29.82
CA HIS A 20 -11.65 -20.35 -31.25
C HIS A 20 -12.14 -18.93 -31.63
N LYS A 21 -12.72 -18.17 -30.68
CA LYS A 21 -13.15 -16.78 -30.83
C LYS A 21 -12.04 -15.73 -30.60
N ILE A 22 -10.89 -16.11 -30.01
CA ILE A 22 -9.76 -15.19 -29.78
C ILE A 22 -8.85 -15.11 -31.02
N SER A 23 -8.75 -16.18 -31.82
CA SER A 23 -7.92 -16.19 -33.03
C SER A 23 -8.50 -15.35 -34.16
N GLU A 24 -9.83 -15.19 -34.24
CA GLU A 24 -10.48 -14.32 -35.23
C GLU A 24 -10.38 -12.83 -34.89
N ALA A 25 -10.23 -12.47 -33.61
CA ALA A 25 -10.08 -11.07 -33.18
C ALA A 25 -8.69 -10.47 -33.48
N LEU A 26 -7.71 -11.30 -33.86
CA LEU A 26 -6.31 -10.88 -33.98
C LEU A 26 -5.74 -10.89 -35.40
N HIS A 27 -6.56 -11.17 -36.43
CA HIS A 27 -6.13 -11.16 -37.85
C HIS A 27 -4.76 -11.83 -38.10
N LEU A 28 -4.50 -12.97 -37.46
CA LEU A 28 -3.30 -13.75 -37.74
C LEU A 28 -3.59 -14.71 -38.89
N ASP A 29 -3.17 -14.35 -40.09
CA ASP A 29 -3.12 -15.27 -41.22
C ASP A 29 -2.19 -16.43 -40.90
N ILE A 30 -2.77 -17.63 -40.75
CA ILE A 30 -2.03 -18.89 -40.65
C ILE A 30 -1.76 -19.35 -42.08
N HIS A 31 -0.57 -19.06 -42.59
CA HIS A 31 -0.01 -19.83 -43.70
C HIS A 31 0.85 -20.99 -43.19
N ARG A 32 0.64 -22.12 -43.85
CA ARG A 32 1.13 -23.47 -43.55
C ARG A 32 2.66 -23.52 -43.38
N GLY A 33 3.08 -24.25 -42.33
CA GLY A 33 4.22 -25.17 -42.37
C GLY A 33 5.61 -24.60 -42.61
N PHE A 34 6.39 -24.52 -41.53
CA PHE A 34 7.85 -24.37 -41.47
C PHE A 34 8.49 -23.20 -42.24
N VAL A 35 9.13 -22.29 -41.48
CA VAL A 35 10.31 -21.57 -41.98
C VAL A 35 11.39 -21.58 -40.89
N THR A 36 12.42 -22.41 -41.13
CA THR A 36 13.79 -22.16 -40.66
C THR A 36 14.28 -20.84 -41.23
N MET A 37 14.85 -19.97 -40.40
CA MET A 37 15.67 -18.86 -40.89
C MET A 37 17.16 -19.07 -40.56
N PRO A 38 18.04 -19.00 -41.58
CA PRO A 38 19.47 -18.84 -41.39
C PRO A 38 19.79 -17.40 -40.96
N VAL A 39 20.82 -17.27 -40.14
CA VAL A 39 21.41 -16.01 -39.71
C VAL A 39 21.99 -15.29 -40.92
N VAL A 40 21.28 -14.29 -41.43
CA VAL A 40 21.85 -13.19 -42.23
C VAL A 40 21.07 -11.93 -41.87
N SER A 41 21.78 -10.92 -41.38
CA SER A 41 21.27 -9.58 -41.10
C SER A 41 20.67 -8.95 -42.36
N PRO A 42 19.51 -8.27 -42.23
CA PRO A 42 19.42 -6.95 -42.82
C PRO A 42 18.85 -5.92 -41.84
N ILE A 43 19.38 -4.72 -41.99
CA ILE A 43 18.96 -3.45 -41.39
C ILE A 43 17.43 -3.33 -41.46
N VAL A 44 16.77 -3.39 -40.30
CA VAL A 44 15.36 -2.98 -40.13
C VAL A 44 15.40 -1.59 -39.48
N PRO A 45 14.72 -0.57 -40.03
CA PRO A 45 14.69 0.75 -39.42
C PRO A 45 14.08 0.63 -38.03
N ARG A 46 14.77 1.19 -37.03
CA ARG A 46 14.20 1.40 -35.69
C ARG A 46 12.92 2.23 -35.85
N VAL A 47 11.77 1.62 -35.60
CA VAL A 47 10.65 2.36 -35.04
C VAL A 47 10.92 2.39 -33.55
N GLU A 48 11.50 3.50 -33.11
CA GLU A 48 11.52 3.86 -31.70
C GLU A 48 10.07 4.01 -31.26
N ILE A 49 9.50 3.00 -30.61
CA ILE A 49 8.44 3.27 -29.64
C ILE A 49 9.17 3.81 -28.41
N ALA A 50 9.54 5.08 -28.50
CA ALA A 50 9.65 5.89 -27.30
C ALA A 50 8.30 5.73 -26.61
N VAL A 51 8.25 5.04 -25.47
CA VAL A 51 7.21 5.37 -24.50
C VAL A 51 7.64 6.75 -24.03
N PRO A 52 6.96 7.82 -24.46
CA PRO A 52 7.31 9.13 -23.97
C PRO A 52 7.24 9.05 -22.43
N PRO A 53 8.12 9.76 -21.69
CA PRO A 53 7.78 10.07 -20.30
C PRO A 53 6.34 10.54 -20.33
N VAL A 54 5.46 9.97 -19.50
CA VAL A 54 4.08 10.45 -19.40
C VAL A 54 4.22 11.94 -19.28
N ALA A 55 3.85 12.65 -20.35
CA ALA A 55 4.03 14.08 -20.40
C ALA A 55 3.06 14.57 -19.34
N THR A 56 3.56 14.80 -18.13
CA THR A 56 2.83 15.56 -17.14
C THR A 56 2.72 16.92 -17.79
N SER A 57 1.60 17.13 -18.49
CA SER A 57 1.06 18.43 -18.77
C SER A 57 1.42 19.29 -17.56
N LYS A 58 2.08 20.43 -17.77
CA LYS A 58 2.27 21.43 -16.73
C LYS A 58 0.90 22.02 -16.41
N ALA A 59 -0.01 21.20 -15.86
CA ALA A 59 -1.28 21.63 -15.36
C ALA A 59 -0.99 22.73 -14.35
N VAL A 60 -1.57 23.90 -14.59
CA VAL A 60 -1.37 25.08 -13.77
C VAL A 60 -2.01 24.87 -12.40
N HIS A 61 -3.06 24.03 -12.33
CA HIS A 61 -3.77 23.70 -11.10
C HIS A 61 -4.01 22.18 -10.93
N ARG A 62 -3.74 21.65 -9.74
CA ARG A 62 -3.95 20.23 -9.40
C ARG A 62 -5.04 20.08 -8.34
N ILE A 63 -5.96 19.16 -8.58
CA ILE A 63 -7.07 18.83 -7.69
C ILE A 63 -6.85 17.41 -7.18
N LEU A 64 -6.53 17.24 -5.89
CA LEU A 64 -6.32 15.92 -5.30
C LEU A 64 -7.54 15.52 -4.47
N VAL A 65 -8.14 14.38 -4.82
CA VAL A 65 -9.31 13.83 -4.15
C VAL A 65 -8.91 12.63 -3.29
N GLY A 66 -9.18 12.69 -1.99
CA GLY A 66 -8.91 11.58 -1.07
C GLY A 66 -8.89 11.95 0.41
N GLY A 67 -8.51 10.97 1.26
CA GLY A 67 -8.47 11.13 2.73
C GLY A 67 -7.09 11.54 3.27
N MET A 68 -6.81 11.13 4.50
CA MET A 68 -5.57 11.47 5.23
C MET A 68 -4.26 11.21 4.45
N SER A 69 -4.18 10.15 3.64
CA SER A 69 -2.97 9.88 2.84
C SER A 69 -2.72 10.96 1.77
N VAL A 70 -3.78 11.53 1.18
CA VAL A 70 -3.68 12.66 0.23
C VAL A 70 -3.28 13.93 0.98
N GLN A 71 -3.89 14.20 2.13
CA GLN A 71 -3.55 15.36 2.96
C GLN A 71 -2.06 15.33 3.36
N ALA A 72 -1.58 14.20 3.89
CA ALA A 72 -0.17 13.98 4.21
C ALA A 72 0.75 14.11 2.99
N SER A 73 0.31 13.62 1.82
CA SER A 73 1.02 13.74 0.55
C SER A 73 1.25 15.20 0.15
N VAL A 74 0.21 16.01 0.19
CA VAL A 74 0.28 17.44 -0.15
C VAL A 74 1.13 18.21 0.85
N LEU A 75 0.99 17.95 2.15
CA LEU A 75 1.81 18.58 3.18
C LEU A 75 3.30 18.25 3.01
N ALA A 76 3.63 16.99 2.70
CA ALA A 76 5.02 16.57 2.45
C ALA A 76 5.62 17.30 1.24
N GLN A 77 4.81 17.52 0.20
CA GLN A 77 5.25 18.27 -0.97
C GLN A 77 5.40 19.76 -0.67
N ALA A 78 4.46 20.37 0.07
CA ALA A 78 4.50 21.80 0.38
C ALA A 78 5.75 22.18 1.19
N GLN A 79 6.23 21.27 2.04
CA GLN A 79 7.50 21.43 2.77
C GLN A 79 8.72 21.48 1.84
N LYS A 80 8.72 20.70 0.75
CA LYS A 80 9.83 20.63 -0.21
C LYS A 80 9.73 21.66 -1.35
N LYS A 81 8.50 22.01 -1.73
CA LYS A 81 8.13 22.82 -2.89
C LYS A 81 7.00 23.78 -2.50
N PRO A 82 7.31 24.90 -1.83
CA PRO A 82 6.30 25.86 -1.39
C PRO A 82 5.44 26.42 -2.55
N GLU A 83 5.94 26.39 -3.78
CA GLU A 83 5.24 26.86 -4.99
C GLU A 83 3.99 26.07 -5.36
N ILE A 84 3.74 24.92 -4.73
CA ILE A 84 2.49 24.18 -4.91
C ILE A 84 1.31 24.83 -4.17
N VAL A 85 1.62 25.68 -3.17
CA VAL A 85 0.64 26.48 -2.44
C VAL A 85 0.00 27.46 -3.43
N GLY A 86 -1.33 27.43 -3.52
CA GLY A 86 -2.08 28.22 -4.51
C GLY A 86 -2.26 27.55 -5.87
N LYS A 87 -1.60 26.41 -6.14
CA LYS A 87 -1.79 25.59 -7.35
C LYS A 87 -2.42 24.23 -7.07
N THR A 88 -2.82 24.01 -5.82
CA THR A 88 -3.31 22.73 -5.34
C THR A 88 -4.61 22.96 -4.59
N THR A 89 -5.66 22.23 -4.96
CA THR A 89 -6.87 22.10 -4.15
C THR A 89 -7.00 20.65 -3.67
N VAL A 90 -7.28 20.49 -2.38
CA VAL A 90 -7.57 19.18 -1.79
C VAL A 90 -9.08 19.04 -1.61
N VAL A 91 -9.61 17.92 -2.07
CA VAL A 91 -11.00 17.52 -1.87
C VAL A 91 -11.00 16.34 -0.91
N SER A 92 -11.46 16.58 0.31
CA SER A 92 -11.38 15.60 1.40
C SER A 92 -12.56 15.76 2.34
N SER A 93 -13.64 15.04 2.06
CA SER A 93 -14.81 14.97 2.94
C SER A 93 -14.39 14.58 4.37
N LEU A 94 -15.18 15.02 5.35
CA LEU A 94 -14.95 14.62 6.74
C LEU A 94 -15.07 13.11 6.85
N THR A 95 -13.99 12.45 7.29
CA THR A 95 -14.01 11.00 7.48
C THR A 95 -14.89 10.64 8.66
N TRP A 96 -15.28 9.37 8.76
CA TRP A 96 -15.98 8.84 9.92
C TRP A 96 -15.20 9.02 11.24
N LEU A 97 -13.87 9.19 11.20
CA LEU A 97 -13.07 9.53 12.39
C LEU A 97 -13.44 10.91 12.95
N GLN A 98 -13.80 11.86 12.09
CA GLN A 98 -14.25 13.19 12.54
C GLN A 98 -15.59 13.11 13.27
N LYS A 99 -16.44 12.17 12.87
CA LYS A 99 -17.75 11.87 13.47
C LYS A 99 -17.70 10.84 14.59
N LEU A 100 -16.50 10.43 15.02
CA LEU A 100 -16.31 9.39 16.04
C LEU A 100 -16.99 9.74 17.36
N HIS A 101 -17.75 8.79 17.92
CA HIS A 101 -18.36 8.97 19.23
C HIS A 101 -17.31 8.84 20.36
N PRO A 102 -17.37 9.66 21.44
CA PRO A 102 -16.39 9.68 22.53
C PRO A 102 -16.07 8.31 23.16
N ASP A 103 -17.05 7.42 23.28
CA ASP A 103 -16.90 6.06 23.85
C ASP A 103 -15.82 5.19 23.15
N TRP A 104 -15.41 5.57 21.95
CA TRP A 104 -14.42 4.86 21.13
C TRP A 104 -13.03 5.49 21.19
N TYR A 105 -12.85 6.69 21.77
CA TYR A 105 -11.61 7.47 21.64
C TYR A 105 -10.38 6.72 22.11
N GLU A 106 -10.47 6.04 23.25
CA GLU A 106 -9.37 5.31 23.87
C GLU A 106 -9.16 3.88 23.32
N LYS A 107 -10.01 3.43 22.39
CA LYS A 107 -9.90 2.07 21.85
C LYS A 107 -8.74 1.99 20.83
N PRO A 108 -7.85 0.98 20.93
CA PRO A 108 -6.83 0.73 19.91
C PRO A 108 -7.49 0.32 18.59
N TRP A 109 -7.13 0.99 17.48
CA TRP A 109 -7.69 0.64 16.16
C TRP A 109 -6.78 0.95 15.00
N GLY A 110 -6.09 2.09 15.03
CA GLY A 110 -5.31 2.59 13.90
C GLY A 110 -4.08 1.74 13.61
N GLN A 111 -2.97 2.42 13.34
CA GLN A 111 -1.69 1.76 13.13
C GLN A 111 -0.66 2.32 14.10
N PRO A 112 0.43 1.58 14.37
CA PRO A 112 1.54 2.12 15.13
C PRO A 112 2.17 3.34 14.48
N LYS A 113 2.76 4.21 15.30
CA LYS A 113 3.35 5.47 14.85
C LYS A 113 4.40 5.28 13.76
N ARG A 114 5.22 4.22 13.85
CA ARG A 114 6.23 3.88 12.83
C ARG A 114 5.65 3.61 11.44
N TYR A 115 4.36 3.30 11.35
CA TYR A 115 3.66 3.00 10.12
C TYR A 115 2.87 4.19 9.56
N LEU A 116 2.98 5.37 10.16
CA LEU A 116 2.48 6.63 9.60
C LEU A 116 3.47 7.21 8.57
N PRO A 117 2.99 7.89 7.50
CA PRO A 117 3.79 8.79 6.67
C PRO A 117 4.58 9.78 7.51
N ASP A 118 5.76 10.22 7.04
CA ASP A 118 6.68 11.03 7.86
C ASP A 118 6.04 12.32 8.37
N VAL A 119 5.20 13.00 7.57
CA VAL A 119 4.43 14.18 8.03
C VAL A 119 3.49 13.82 9.19
N SER A 120 2.71 12.74 9.03
CA SER A 120 1.77 12.29 10.06
C SER A 120 2.51 11.77 11.31
N ARG A 121 3.68 11.16 11.14
CA ARG A 121 4.57 10.74 12.23
C ARG A 121 5.08 11.95 13.00
N GLY A 122 5.57 12.98 12.31
CA GLY A 122 6.00 14.23 12.94
C GLY A 122 4.89 14.92 13.72
N ILE A 123 3.65 14.91 13.21
CA ILE A 123 2.47 15.37 13.96
C ILE A 123 2.26 14.52 15.22
N ALA A 124 2.31 13.19 15.10
CA ALA A 124 2.14 12.28 16.22
C ALA A 124 3.24 12.44 17.28
N ASP A 125 4.49 12.71 16.87
CA ASP A 125 5.62 12.97 17.77
C ASP A 125 5.42 14.23 18.61
N VAL A 126 4.77 15.26 18.04
CA VAL A 126 4.45 16.50 18.75
C VAL A 126 3.25 16.32 19.68
N LEU A 127 2.19 15.68 19.19
CA LEU A 127 0.94 15.52 19.96
C LEU A 127 1.04 14.44 21.05
N PHE A 128 1.83 13.39 20.80
CA PHE A 128 1.92 12.20 21.66
C PHE A 128 3.39 11.77 21.87
N PRO A 129 4.25 12.65 22.43
CA PRO A 129 5.71 12.44 22.46
C PRO A 129 6.15 11.21 23.25
N HIS A 130 5.33 10.72 24.18
CA HIS A 130 5.63 9.56 25.02
C HIS A 130 4.92 8.28 24.56
N TYR A 131 4.20 8.31 23.43
CA TYR A 131 3.51 7.13 22.93
C TYR A 131 4.47 6.16 22.21
N PRO A 132 4.49 4.87 22.56
CA PRO A 132 5.41 3.91 21.93
C PRO A 132 5.18 3.73 20.42
N ASP A 133 6.27 3.68 19.65
CA ASP A 133 6.28 3.58 18.19
C ASP A 133 5.63 2.31 17.63
N ASP A 134 5.64 1.23 18.42
CA ASP A 134 5.22 -0.12 18.05
C ASP A 134 3.78 -0.46 18.46
N LYS A 135 3.16 0.34 19.33
CA LYS A 135 1.78 0.14 19.79
C LYS A 135 0.77 0.73 18.82
N LEU A 136 -0.36 0.03 18.64
CA LEU A 136 -1.50 0.54 17.85
C LEU A 136 -2.00 1.86 18.44
N MET A 137 -2.12 2.90 17.62
CA MET A 137 -2.71 4.16 18.07
C MET A 137 -4.23 4.01 18.31
N THR A 138 -4.76 4.85 19.21
CA THR A 138 -6.20 4.87 19.49
C THR A 138 -6.96 5.61 18.39
N PHE A 139 -8.29 5.43 18.32
CA PHE A 139 -9.11 6.20 17.40
C PHE A 139 -8.98 7.71 17.63
N GLY A 140 -8.96 8.15 18.90
CA GLY A 140 -8.83 9.57 19.26
C GLY A 140 -7.50 10.16 18.80
N MET A 141 -6.40 9.40 18.90
CA MET A 141 -5.10 9.83 18.40
C MET A 141 -5.09 9.98 16.87
N MET A 142 -5.70 9.03 16.14
CA MET A 142 -5.80 9.13 14.68
C MET A 142 -6.68 10.31 14.24
N LYS A 143 -7.78 10.56 14.95
CA LYS A 143 -8.64 11.74 14.75
C LYS A 143 -7.84 13.04 14.92
N ALA A 144 -7.07 13.17 16.01
CA ALA A 144 -6.26 14.37 16.28
C ALA A 144 -5.19 14.60 15.20
N ILE A 145 -4.58 13.54 14.67
CA ILE A 145 -3.63 13.65 13.55
C ILE A 145 -4.32 14.16 12.29
N GLU A 146 -5.52 13.68 11.97
CA GLU A 146 -6.29 14.19 10.83
C GLU A 146 -6.66 15.67 11.01
N GLU A 147 -7.13 16.06 12.19
CA GLU A 147 -7.47 17.45 12.51
C GLU A 147 -6.27 18.38 12.34
N GLU A 148 -5.09 17.98 12.83
CA GLU A 148 -3.87 18.77 12.69
C GLU A 148 -3.38 18.83 11.23
N GLN A 149 -3.54 17.77 10.43
CA GLN A 149 -3.25 17.84 8.98
C GLN A 149 -4.15 18.84 8.26
N ARG A 150 -5.47 18.79 8.54
CA ARG A 150 -6.45 19.74 7.97
C ARG A 150 -6.12 21.18 8.37
N LYS A 151 -5.77 21.40 9.63
CA LYS A 151 -5.35 22.71 10.14
C LYS A 151 -4.07 23.21 9.47
N GLN A 152 -3.07 22.35 9.27
CA GLN A 152 -1.83 22.73 8.57
C GLN A 152 -2.07 23.07 7.10
N LEU A 153 -2.92 22.32 6.38
CA LEU A 153 -3.29 22.64 4.99
C LEU A 153 -3.92 24.03 4.90
N LYS A 154 -4.88 24.33 5.77
CA LYS A 154 -5.53 25.66 5.85
C LYS A 154 -4.53 26.75 6.23
N GLY A 155 -3.66 26.48 7.21
CA GLY A 155 -2.63 27.42 7.66
C GLY A 155 -1.59 27.76 6.58
N LEU A 156 -1.33 26.83 5.66
CA LEU A 156 -0.50 27.07 4.48
C LEU A 156 -1.24 27.77 3.34
N GLY A 157 -2.55 28.01 3.45
CA GLY A 157 -3.35 28.63 2.40
C GLY A 157 -3.70 27.69 1.24
N ILE A 158 -3.67 26.37 1.47
CA ILE A 158 -4.12 25.37 0.48
C ILE A 158 -5.64 25.22 0.59
N PRO A 159 -6.41 25.50 -0.48
CA PRO A 159 -7.86 25.28 -0.48
C PRO A 159 -8.20 23.82 -0.15
N LEU A 160 -9.03 23.63 0.87
CA LEU A 160 -9.50 22.33 1.34
C LEU A 160 -11.03 22.32 1.32
N ILE A 161 -11.61 21.47 0.46
CA ILE A 161 -13.06 21.24 0.40
C ILE A 161 -13.40 20.07 1.32
N GLU A 162 -14.18 20.34 2.36
CA GLU A 162 -14.51 19.39 3.43
C GLU A 162 -15.97 18.92 3.38
N ASP A 163 -16.52 18.77 2.17
CA ASP A 163 -17.92 18.38 1.96
C ASP A 163 -18.04 17.03 1.22
N ILE A 164 -19.23 16.42 1.27
CA ILE A 164 -19.60 15.26 0.47
C ILE A 164 -19.68 15.71 -0.99
N VAL A 165 -18.77 15.18 -1.80
CA VAL A 165 -18.75 15.46 -3.24
C VAL A 165 -19.56 14.40 -3.96
N HIS A 166 -20.59 14.84 -4.67
CA HIS A 166 -21.43 13.98 -5.50
C HIS A 166 -20.88 13.84 -6.92
N ARG A 167 -20.22 14.89 -7.42
CA ARG A 167 -19.67 14.91 -8.78
C ARG A 167 -18.57 15.93 -8.94
N ILE A 168 -17.57 15.60 -9.74
CA ILE A 168 -16.54 16.53 -10.22
C ILE A 168 -16.68 16.60 -11.73
N VAL A 169 -16.97 17.79 -12.25
CA VAL A 169 -17.16 18.03 -13.68
C VAL A 169 -16.00 18.86 -14.20
N GLY A 170 -15.20 18.26 -15.09
CA GLY A 170 -14.12 18.93 -15.80
C GLY A 170 -14.53 19.28 -17.23
N GLY A 171 -14.18 20.49 -17.68
CA GLY A 171 -14.46 20.96 -19.04
C GLY A 171 -13.50 22.06 -19.51
N VAL A 172 -13.83 22.69 -20.64
CA VAL A 172 -13.06 23.82 -21.20
C VAL A 172 -13.03 25.05 -20.28
N ASP A 173 -14.08 25.26 -19.49
CA ASP A 173 -14.19 26.37 -18.55
C ASP A 173 -13.45 26.11 -17.22
N GLY A 174 -12.91 24.90 -17.04
CA GLY A 174 -12.19 24.46 -15.86
C GLY A 174 -12.91 23.35 -15.10
N VAL A 175 -12.87 23.39 -13.76
CA VAL A 175 -13.41 22.32 -12.91
C VAL A 175 -14.45 22.86 -11.95
N ALA A 176 -15.61 22.22 -11.94
CA ALA A 176 -16.69 22.42 -10.99
C ALA A 176 -16.85 21.20 -10.09
N ILE A 177 -16.92 21.42 -8.78
CA ILE A 177 -17.15 20.38 -7.77
C ILE A 177 -18.56 20.58 -7.23
N HIS A 178 -19.40 19.57 -7.42
CA HIS A 178 -20.77 19.54 -6.93
C HIS A 178 -20.78 18.88 -5.54
N CYS A 179 -21.03 19.71 -4.53
CA CYS A 179 -21.16 19.30 -3.14
C CYS A 179 -22.66 19.23 -2.76
N SER A 180 -22.98 18.97 -1.50
CA SER A 180 -24.37 18.75 -1.08
C SER A 180 -25.26 19.98 -1.29
N ASP A 181 -24.77 21.17 -0.96
CA ASP A 181 -25.57 22.40 -1.02
C ASP A 181 -25.06 23.45 -2.03
N GLU A 182 -23.90 23.21 -2.65
CA GLU A 182 -23.26 24.19 -3.53
C GLU A 182 -22.43 23.59 -4.66
N VAL A 183 -22.12 24.45 -5.66
CA VAL A 183 -21.19 24.14 -6.74
C VAL A 183 -19.97 25.06 -6.63
N ILE A 184 -18.81 24.48 -6.34
CA ILE A 184 -17.56 25.21 -6.17
C ILE A 184 -16.76 25.17 -7.47
N LYS A 185 -16.45 26.34 -8.05
CA LYS A 185 -15.59 26.46 -9.24
C LYS A 185 -14.13 26.65 -8.81
N ILE A 186 -13.25 25.74 -9.22
CA ILE A 186 -11.86 25.66 -8.73
C ILE A 186 -10.84 26.26 -9.69
N ALA A 187 -10.99 25.98 -10.98
CA ALA A 187 -10.07 26.45 -12.01
C ALA A 187 -10.87 27.18 -13.10
N THR A 188 -10.29 28.25 -13.66
CA THR A 188 -10.78 28.91 -14.86
C THR A 188 -9.87 28.52 -16.03
N GLY A 189 -10.41 27.85 -17.05
CA GLY A 189 -9.67 27.44 -18.24
C GLY A 189 -9.19 25.98 -18.22
N THR A 190 -8.39 25.61 -19.22
CA THR A 190 -8.13 24.20 -19.58
C THR A 190 -7.03 23.50 -18.78
N ASP A 191 -6.21 24.23 -18.02
CA ASP A 191 -4.95 23.72 -17.50
C ASP A 191 -5.07 23.14 -16.08
N TYR A 192 -5.87 22.08 -15.95
CA TYR A 192 -6.06 21.36 -14.68
C TYR A 192 -5.68 19.87 -14.77
N GLN A 193 -5.38 19.29 -13.61
CA GLN A 193 -5.24 17.85 -13.42
C GLN A 193 -6.05 17.42 -12.20
N VAL A 194 -6.86 16.36 -12.34
CA VAL A 194 -7.54 15.71 -11.22
C VAL A 194 -6.79 14.43 -10.89
N VAL A 195 -6.35 14.28 -9.64
CA VAL A 195 -5.73 13.07 -9.12
C VAL A 195 -6.69 12.46 -8.10
N HIS A 196 -7.34 11.37 -8.49
CA HIS A 196 -8.42 10.76 -7.73
C HIS A 196 -8.00 9.46 -7.06
N THR A 197 -8.09 9.44 -5.74
CA THR A 197 -7.82 8.27 -4.88
C THR A 197 -9.06 7.83 -4.09
N GLY A 198 -10.17 8.56 -4.22
CA GLY A 198 -11.37 8.39 -3.43
C GLY A 198 -12.08 7.08 -3.75
N ARG A 199 -12.59 6.45 -2.69
CA ARG A 199 -13.11 5.09 -2.72
C ARG A 199 -14.52 5.04 -2.19
N VAL A 200 -15.26 4.06 -2.68
CA VAL A 200 -16.59 3.71 -2.20
C VAL A 200 -16.58 2.27 -1.69
N PRO A 201 -17.37 1.96 -0.64
CA PRO A 201 -17.55 0.58 -0.18
C PRO A 201 -18.11 -0.29 -1.31
N ILE A 202 -17.66 -1.54 -1.37
CA ILE A 202 -18.21 -2.53 -2.31
C ILE A 202 -19.45 -3.15 -1.66
N GLY A 203 -20.58 -3.15 -2.36
CA GLY A 203 -21.80 -3.82 -1.93
C GLY A 203 -22.39 -4.68 -3.04
N PRO A 204 -23.32 -5.59 -2.71
CA PRO A 204 -24.14 -6.26 -3.70
C PRO A 204 -24.95 -5.25 -4.51
N GLU A 205 -25.28 -5.60 -5.75
CA GLU A 205 -26.09 -4.76 -6.63
C GLU A 205 -27.46 -4.45 -5.99
N GLY A 206 -27.89 -3.19 -6.08
CA GLY A 206 -29.17 -2.73 -5.54
C GLY A 206 -29.24 -2.58 -4.01
N ILE A 207 -28.18 -2.93 -3.27
CA ILE A 207 -28.14 -2.78 -1.80
C ILE A 207 -27.22 -1.61 -1.43
N PRO A 208 -27.75 -0.51 -0.85
CA PRO A 208 -26.91 0.57 -0.37
C PRO A 208 -26.06 0.07 0.81
N VAL A 209 -24.78 0.41 0.81
CA VAL A 209 -23.84 0.04 1.88
C VAL A 209 -23.02 1.24 2.34
N GLN A 210 -22.82 1.32 3.65
CA GLN A 210 -22.01 2.33 4.32
C GLN A 210 -20.58 1.82 4.54
N HIS A 211 -19.66 2.75 4.75
CA HIS A 211 -18.31 2.42 5.19
C HIS A 211 -18.39 1.90 6.65
N PHE A 212 -17.79 0.75 6.96
CA PHE A 212 -17.92 0.14 8.30
C PHE A 212 -17.47 1.08 9.45
N GLY A 213 -16.48 1.92 9.20
CA GLY A 213 -16.06 2.98 10.13
C GLY A 213 -17.20 3.89 10.64
N ASP A 214 -18.26 4.10 9.86
CA ASP A 214 -19.42 4.90 10.27
C ASP A 214 -20.15 4.28 11.47
N ALA A 215 -20.04 2.97 11.69
CA ALA A 215 -20.63 2.31 12.85
C ALA A 215 -20.07 2.82 14.19
N TYR A 216 -18.85 3.40 14.20
CA TYR A 216 -18.23 4.00 15.39
C TYR A 216 -18.65 5.45 15.64
N SER A 217 -19.45 6.06 14.76
CA SER A 217 -20.03 7.38 14.99
C SER A 217 -21.23 7.34 15.96
N VAL A 218 -21.73 6.15 16.28
CA VAL A 218 -22.89 5.94 17.16
C VAL A 218 -22.44 5.64 18.60
N SER A 219 -23.22 6.12 19.57
CA SER A 219 -23.02 5.83 21.00
C SER A 219 -23.13 4.35 21.30
N LYS A 220 -22.37 3.85 22.30
CA LYS A 220 -22.59 2.48 22.81
C LYS A 220 -23.94 2.33 23.51
N LYS A 221 -24.56 3.43 23.94
CA LYS A 221 -25.88 3.40 24.58
C LYS A 221 -27.02 3.28 23.57
N ASP A 222 -26.84 3.84 22.37
CA ASP A 222 -27.80 3.77 21.26
C ASP A 222 -27.62 2.50 20.42
N SER A 223 -26.93 1.50 20.97
CA SER A 223 -26.49 0.32 20.24
C SER A 223 -27.55 -0.76 20.08
N GLN A 224 -28.80 -0.58 20.49
CA GLN A 224 -29.80 -1.64 20.37
C GLN A 224 -30.27 -1.89 18.93
N ILE A 225 -29.92 -1.00 18.00
CA ILE A 225 -30.24 -1.15 16.58
C ILE A 225 -29.40 -2.29 15.98
N PRO A 226 -30.01 -3.29 15.33
CA PRO A 226 -29.29 -4.35 14.65
C PRO A 226 -28.35 -3.80 13.57
N ARG A 227 -27.16 -4.37 13.47
CA ARG A 227 -26.16 -4.02 12.46
C ARG A 227 -26.04 -5.15 11.46
N VAL A 228 -26.12 -4.83 10.18
CA VAL A 228 -25.90 -5.81 9.11
C VAL A 228 -24.51 -5.55 8.53
N VAL A 229 -23.67 -6.57 8.58
CA VAL A 229 -22.35 -6.55 7.97
C VAL A 229 -22.38 -7.47 6.77
N ILE A 230 -22.19 -6.90 5.58
CA ILE A 230 -22.28 -7.61 4.31
C ILE A 230 -20.89 -8.05 3.87
N GLY A 231 -20.69 -9.36 3.75
CA GLY A 231 -19.44 -9.98 3.39
C GLY A 231 -18.60 -10.46 4.58
N SER A 232 -17.62 -11.30 4.26
CA SER A 232 -16.85 -12.07 5.25
C SER A 232 -15.48 -11.47 5.58
N GLY A 233 -15.20 -10.24 5.15
CA GLY A 233 -13.91 -9.57 5.34
C GLY A 233 -13.66 -9.09 6.77
N LEU A 234 -12.51 -8.44 6.98
CA LEU A 234 -11.98 -8.05 8.30
C LEU A 234 -12.93 -7.14 9.11
N ASN A 235 -13.76 -6.34 8.43
CA ASN A 235 -14.74 -5.48 9.11
C ASN A 235 -15.77 -6.31 9.90
N LEU A 236 -16.09 -7.54 9.47
CA LEU A 236 -16.96 -8.44 10.22
C LEU A 236 -16.30 -8.91 11.52
N ASP A 237 -15.01 -9.25 11.48
CA ASP A 237 -14.24 -9.60 12.67
C ASP A 237 -14.21 -8.44 13.66
N TRP A 238 -14.04 -7.21 13.18
CA TRP A 238 -14.07 -6.01 14.01
C TRP A 238 -15.45 -5.75 14.61
N ALA A 239 -16.52 -5.87 13.83
CA ALA A 239 -17.89 -5.77 14.34
C ALA A 239 -18.12 -6.79 15.46
N CYS A 240 -17.76 -8.06 15.22
CA CYS A 240 -17.91 -9.12 16.20
C CYS A 240 -17.02 -8.91 17.42
N ARG A 241 -15.80 -8.35 17.29
CA ARG A 241 -14.93 -8.05 18.43
C ARG A 241 -15.51 -6.93 19.28
N ASP A 242 -15.93 -5.84 18.65
CA ASP A 242 -16.16 -4.56 19.32
C ASP A 242 -17.63 -4.28 19.63
N MET A 243 -18.57 -4.87 18.88
CA MET A 243 -19.99 -4.50 18.91
C MET A 243 -20.95 -5.65 19.24
N HIS A 244 -20.49 -6.89 19.33
CA HIS A 244 -21.38 -8.05 19.57
C HIS A 244 -22.16 -7.97 20.90
N HIS A 245 -21.58 -7.31 21.91
CA HIS A 245 -22.20 -7.10 23.22
C HIS A 245 -23.10 -5.85 23.25
N LEU A 246 -23.10 -5.07 22.17
CA LEU A 246 -23.79 -3.78 22.07
C LEU A 246 -25.08 -3.91 21.25
N SER A 247 -25.01 -4.57 20.08
CA SER A 247 -26.15 -4.84 19.18
C SER A 247 -26.15 -6.27 18.70
N PRO A 248 -27.33 -6.79 18.28
CA PRO A 248 -27.39 -7.89 17.33
C PRO A 248 -26.55 -7.57 16.07
N ILE A 249 -25.66 -8.49 15.70
CA ILE A 249 -24.90 -8.43 14.45
C ILE A 249 -25.41 -9.51 13.51
N ILE A 250 -25.73 -9.10 12.29
CA ILE A 250 -26.22 -9.97 11.23
C ILE A 250 -25.16 -10.00 10.14
N HIS A 251 -24.63 -11.19 9.89
CA HIS A 251 -23.70 -11.41 8.79
C HIS A 251 -24.48 -11.78 7.54
N LEU A 252 -24.52 -10.89 6.56
CA LEU A 252 -25.15 -11.16 5.27
C LEU A 252 -24.06 -11.61 4.29
N ILE A 253 -24.14 -12.85 3.81
CA ILE A 253 -23.12 -13.52 3.00
C ILE A 253 -23.50 -13.35 1.52
N PRO A 254 -22.80 -12.53 0.74
CA PRO A 254 -23.08 -12.38 -0.69
C PRO A 254 -22.67 -13.62 -1.50
N PRO A 255 -23.21 -13.80 -2.72
CA PRO A 255 -22.84 -14.92 -3.58
C PRO A 255 -21.33 -15.01 -3.82
N GLY A 256 -20.78 -16.22 -3.69
CA GLY A 256 -19.35 -16.47 -3.88
C GLY A 256 -18.47 -16.10 -2.67
N ASP A 257 -19.05 -15.57 -1.60
CA ASP A 257 -18.36 -15.35 -0.33
C ASP A 257 -18.56 -16.55 0.62
N ARG A 258 -17.85 -16.54 1.75
CA ARG A 258 -17.85 -17.65 2.72
C ARG A 258 -18.59 -17.30 4.00
N ALA A 259 -19.28 -18.30 4.55
CA ALA A 259 -19.70 -18.27 5.95
C ALA A 259 -18.48 -18.23 6.89
N ARG A 260 -18.66 -17.64 8.07
CA ARG A 260 -17.63 -17.52 9.12
C ARG A 260 -18.08 -18.25 10.39
N PRO A 261 -18.11 -19.61 10.39
CA PRO A 261 -18.64 -20.39 11.51
C PRO A 261 -17.93 -20.14 12.84
N GLU A 262 -16.65 -19.76 12.81
CA GLU A 262 -15.87 -19.38 13.99
C GLU A 262 -16.38 -18.10 14.68
N LEU A 263 -17.23 -17.32 14.01
CA LEU A 263 -17.88 -16.14 14.57
C LEU A 263 -19.33 -16.41 15.04
N ALA A 264 -19.84 -17.63 14.89
CA ALA A 264 -21.26 -17.94 15.12
C ALA A 264 -21.78 -17.50 16.50
N ASP A 265 -20.99 -17.67 17.55
CA ASP A 265 -21.38 -17.29 18.93
C ASP A 265 -21.46 -15.78 19.16
N LYS A 266 -20.83 -14.98 18.30
CA LYS A 266 -20.85 -13.51 18.35
C LYS A 266 -21.90 -12.92 17.42
N LEU A 267 -22.43 -13.73 16.50
CA LEU A 267 -23.43 -13.33 15.52
C LEU A 267 -24.82 -13.64 16.02
N HIS A 268 -25.72 -12.68 15.86
CA HIS A 268 -27.14 -12.95 16.02
C HIS A 268 -27.62 -13.93 14.95
N ALA A 269 -27.23 -13.72 13.69
CA ALA A 269 -27.48 -14.66 12.61
C ALA A 269 -26.43 -14.51 11.50
N ALA A 270 -26.23 -15.59 10.75
CA ALA A 270 -25.58 -15.53 9.44
C ALA A 270 -26.60 -15.94 8.37
N ILE A 271 -26.70 -15.18 7.29
CA ILE A 271 -27.74 -15.32 6.28
C ILE A 271 -27.06 -15.35 4.92
N GLN A 272 -27.33 -16.38 4.11
CA GLN A 272 -26.97 -16.36 2.69
C GLN A 272 -27.88 -15.36 1.96
N LEU A 273 -27.28 -14.42 1.24
CA LEU A 273 -28.03 -13.38 0.52
C LEU A 273 -28.95 -13.97 -0.55
N GLU A 274 -28.52 -15.05 -1.21
CA GLU A 274 -29.32 -15.76 -2.22
C GLU A 274 -30.56 -16.45 -1.65
N ASP A 275 -30.55 -16.78 -0.36
CA ASP A 275 -31.65 -17.41 0.36
C ASP A 275 -32.51 -16.40 1.14
N ALA A 276 -32.18 -15.11 1.05
CA ALA A 276 -32.85 -14.05 1.79
C ALA A 276 -33.89 -13.34 0.93
N GLN A 277 -35.07 -13.11 1.50
CA GLN A 277 -36.02 -12.15 0.97
C GLN A 277 -35.72 -10.78 1.60
N LEU A 278 -35.26 -9.85 0.77
CA LEU A 278 -35.06 -8.45 1.13
C LEU A 278 -36.23 -7.63 0.62
N GLU A 279 -36.96 -6.99 1.54
CA GLU A 279 -38.05 -6.09 1.23
C GLU A 279 -37.67 -4.67 1.68
N PHE A 280 -37.48 -3.77 0.73
CA PHE A 280 -37.24 -2.35 1.00
C PHE A 280 -38.60 -1.70 1.23
N LEU A 281 -38.90 -1.40 2.50
CA LEU A 281 -40.21 -0.92 2.92
C LEU A 281 -40.38 0.57 2.62
N ASP A 282 -39.31 1.36 2.82
CA ASP A 282 -39.17 2.81 2.55
C ASP A 282 -37.68 3.11 2.17
N GLU A 283 -37.28 4.38 1.96
CA GLU A 283 -35.86 4.73 1.72
C GLU A 283 -34.93 4.44 2.93
N GLU A 284 -35.49 4.39 4.13
CA GLU A 284 -34.72 4.30 5.38
C GLU A 284 -34.60 2.89 5.95
N ASP A 285 -35.44 1.93 5.52
CA ASP A 285 -35.54 0.62 6.15
C ASP A 285 -35.59 -0.56 5.17
N VAL A 286 -34.91 -1.63 5.55
CA VAL A 286 -34.95 -2.93 4.88
C VAL A 286 -35.43 -4.00 5.86
N ARG A 287 -36.39 -4.82 5.42
CA ARG A 287 -36.79 -6.05 6.11
C ARG A 287 -36.03 -7.22 5.53
N ILE A 288 -35.46 -8.03 6.40
CA ILE A 288 -34.71 -9.24 6.08
C ILE A 288 -35.48 -10.44 6.61
N LEU A 289 -35.99 -11.26 5.69
CA LEU A 289 -36.60 -12.55 6.00
C LEU A 289 -35.72 -13.66 5.44
N ALA A 290 -35.10 -14.45 6.30
CA ALA A 290 -34.21 -15.52 5.87
C ALA A 290 -34.02 -16.60 6.95
N LYS A 291 -33.31 -17.67 6.61
CA LYS A 291 -32.93 -18.72 7.56
C LYS A 291 -31.49 -18.52 8.02
N ASP A 292 -31.25 -18.57 9.34
CA ASP A 292 -29.90 -18.58 9.92
C ASP A 292 -29.17 -19.85 9.46
N VAL A 293 -28.04 -19.66 8.78
CA VAL A 293 -27.21 -20.73 8.23
C VAL A 293 -26.69 -21.67 9.32
N PHE A 294 -26.40 -21.15 10.52
CA PHE A 294 -25.81 -21.95 11.60
C PHE A 294 -26.85 -22.62 12.49
N ARG A 295 -27.95 -21.92 12.78
CA ARG A 295 -28.95 -22.37 13.77
C ARG A 295 -30.24 -22.86 13.13
N GLY A 296 -30.42 -22.67 11.83
CA GLY A 296 -31.60 -23.10 11.09
C GLY A 296 -32.91 -22.38 11.45
N ARG A 297 -32.87 -21.36 12.32
CA ARG A 297 -34.04 -20.57 12.71
C ARG A 297 -34.37 -19.53 11.64
N THR A 298 -35.66 -19.28 11.42
CA THR A 298 -36.09 -18.16 10.58
C THR A 298 -35.87 -16.85 11.34
N ILE A 299 -35.28 -15.88 10.66
CA ILE A 299 -35.08 -14.51 11.09
C ILE A 299 -36.01 -13.63 10.28
N ASP A 300 -36.79 -12.79 10.96
CA ASP A 300 -37.60 -11.73 10.37
C ASP A 300 -37.29 -10.45 11.15
N MET A 301 -36.65 -9.48 10.50
CA MET A 301 -36.11 -8.32 11.17
C MET A 301 -36.08 -7.11 10.25
N ARG A 302 -36.44 -5.95 10.80
CA ARG A 302 -36.31 -4.63 10.17
C ARG A 302 -34.99 -3.98 10.61
N VAL A 303 -34.25 -3.44 9.65
CA VAL A 303 -32.97 -2.78 9.86
C VAL A 303 -32.93 -1.48 9.06
N MET A 304 -32.38 -0.43 9.66
CA MET A 304 -32.17 0.83 8.95
C MET A 304 -31.10 0.68 7.88
N THR A 305 -31.29 1.28 6.70
CA THR A 305 -30.32 1.27 5.59
C THR A 305 -28.97 1.88 5.97
N SER A 306 -28.98 2.83 6.92
CA SER A 306 -27.77 3.41 7.53
C SER A 306 -26.94 2.44 8.38
N GLN A 307 -27.50 1.27 8.72
CA GLN A 307 -26.83 0.20 9.49
C GLN A 307 -26.39 -0.99 8.62
N LEU A 308 -26.42 -0.83 7.28
CA LEU A 308 -25.87 -1.79 6.33
C LEU A 308 -24.41 -1.42 6.03
N PHE A 309 -23.46 -2.18 6.56
CA PHE A 309 -22.03 -1.90 6.42
C PHE A 309 -21.35 -2.92 5.52
N SER A 310 -20.46 -2.44 4.64
CA SER A 310 -19.64 -3.33 3.82
C SER A 310 -18.44 -3.90 4.56
N ALA A 311 -18.27 -5.22 4.48
CA ALA A 311 -17.04 -5.95 4.75
C ALA A 311 -16.42 -6.55 3.47
N MET A 312 -16.96 -6.22 2.29
CA MET A 312 -16.46 -6.69 0.99
C MET A 312 -15.26 -5.87 0.48
N GLY A 313 -14.89 -4.80 1.18
CA GLY A 313 -13.77 -3.92 0.84
C GLY A 313 -14.21 -2.65 0.13
N PHE A 314 -13.28 -2.05 -0.62
CA PHE A 314 -13.45 -0.76 -1.28
C PHE A 314 -13.00 -0.83 -2.72
N LYS A 315 -13.65 -0.05 -3.58
CA LYS A 315 -13.22 0.17 -4.96
C LYS A 315 -13.00 1.66 -5.21
N LEU A 316 -12.12 1.98 -6.15
CA LEU A 316 -11.94 3.34 -6.62
C LEU A 316 -13.23 3.83 -7.30
N ASP A 317 -13.71 5.01 -6.91
CA ASP A 317 -14.93 5.58 -7.48
C ASP A 317 -14.64 6.32 -8.79
N ARG A 318 -14.57 5.57 -9.89
CA ARG A 318 -14.35 6.14 -11.22
C ARG A 318 -15.55 6.93 -11.75
N THR A 319 -16.70 6.85 -11.09
CA THR A 319 -17.93 7.55 -11.54
C THR A 319 -18.02 8.98 -11.00
N LEU A 320 -17.25 9.29 -9.96
CA LEU A 320 -17.21 10.62 -9.34
C LEU A 320 -16.76 11.72 -10.31
N VAL A 321 -15.81 11.42 -11.19
CA VAL A 321 -15.20 12.40 -12.10
C VAL A 321 -15.75 12.22 -13.51
N VAL A 322 -16.36 13.26 -14.04
CA VAL A 322 -16.88 13.32 -15.40
C VAL A 322 -16.16 14.45 -16.13
N THR A 323 -15.45 14.11 -17.20
CA THR A 323 -14.69 15.07 -18.00
C THR A 323 -14.81 14.78 -19.48
N ASP A 324 -14.72 15.83 -20.27
CA ASP A 324 -14.54 15.78 -21.72
C ASP A 324 -13.14 15.31 -22.15
N ASP A 325 -12.13 15.43 -21.28
CA ASP A 325 -10.74 15.04 -21.55
C ASP A 325 -10.20 14.07 -20.47
N PRO A 326 -10.32 12.74 -20.69
CA PRO A 326 -9.86 11.73 -19.75
C PRO A 326 -8.35 11.80 -19.43
N SER A 327 -7.53 12.42 -20.28
CA SER A 327 -6.09 12.55 -20.04
C SER A 327 -5.76 13.46 -18.85
N ARG A 328 -6.72 14.30 -18.42
CA ARG A 328 -6.59 15.20 -17.26
C ARG A 328 -6.88 14.51 -15.94
N VAL A 329 -7.36 13.26 -15.97
CA VAL A 329 -7.75 12.52 -14.77
C VAL A 329 -6.79 11.36 -14.56
N GLN A 330 -6.07 11.41 -13.45
CA GLN A 330 -5.24 10.31 -12.99
C GLN A 330 -5.96 9.56 -11.86
N TYR A 331 -6.26 8.30 -12.12
CA TYR A 331 -6.88 7.40 -11.15
C TYR A 331 -5.80 6.62 -10.41
N VAL A 332 -5.69 6.84 -9.11
CA VAL A 332 -4.69 6.20 -8.26
C VAL A 332 -5.37 5.19 -7.36
N ASP A 333 -5.31 3.91 -7.75
CA ASP A 333 -5.80 2.84 -6.89
C ASP A 333 -4.77 2.48 -5.82
N THR A 334 -5.03 2.91 -4.60
CA THR A 334 -4.14 2.64 -3.47
C THR A 334 -4.20 1.18 -2.98
N ALA A 335 -4.99 0.30 -3.60
CA ALA A 335 -5.24 -1.06 -3.12
C ALA A 335 -4.00 -1.89 -3.41
N PRO A 336 -3.44 -2.61 -2.42
CA PRO A 336 -2.23 -3.39 -2.66
C PRO A 336 -2.44 -4.31 -3.86
N SER A 337 -1.49 -4.29 -4.81
CA SER A 337 -1.49 -5.27 -5.88
C SER A 337 -1.33 -6.67 -5.26
N PRO A 338 -1.89 -7.73 -5.87
CA PRO A 338 -1.75 -9.09 -5.37
C PRO A 338 -0.28 -9.46 -5.09
N ASP A 339 0.65 -9.02 -5.95
CA ASP A 339 2.08 -9.29 -5.82
C ASP A 339 2.75 -8.59 -4.62
N ALA A 340 2.18 -7.46 -4.18
CA ALA A 340 2.62 -6.75 -2.99
C ALA A 340 2.12 -7.41 -1.70
N ILE A 341 1.16 -8.34 -1.78
CA ILE A 341 0.64 -9.05 -0.61
C ILE A 341 1.49 -10.30 -0.38
N LYS A 342 2.04 -10.42 0.84
CA LYS A 342 2.86 -11.56 1.26
C LYS A 342 2.27 -12.21 2.51
N VAL A 343 2.30 -13.54 2.55
CA VAL A 343 1.90 -14.34 3.70
C VAL A 343 3.15 -14.66 4.51
N PHE A 344 3.13 -14.34 5.80
CA PHE A 344 4.21 -14.61 6.74
C PHE A 344 3.73 -15.62 7.78
N ILE A 345 4.42 -16.75 7.87
CA ILE A 345 4.16 -17.76 8.90
C ILE A 345 5.10 -17.48 10.06
N SER A 346 4.54 -17.16 11.23
CA SER A 346 5.32 -16.99 12.45
C SER A 346 5.89 -18.31 12.96
N SER A 347 6.86 -18.24 13.88
CA SER A 347 7.42 -19.43 14.55
C SER A 347 6.39 -20.24 15.35
N THR A 348 5.25 -19.63 15.71
CA THR A 348 4.12 -20.29 16.39
C THR A 348 3.08 -20.84 15.40
N GLY A 349 3.36 -20.82 14.09
CA GLY A 349 2.45 -21.31 13.04
C GLY A 349 1.29 -20.37 12.71
N VAL A 350 1.26 -19.16 13.27
CA VAL A 350 0.23 -18.15 12.93
C VAL A 350 0.60 -17.49 11.62
N GLU A 351 -0.26 -17.61 10.63
CA GLU A 351 -0.15 -16.92 9.35
C GLU A 351 -0.63 -15.46 9.49
N THR A 352 0.17 -14.53 8.98
CA THR A 352 -0.17 -13.11 8.92
C THR A 352 0.02 -12.60 7.50
N VAL A 353 -1.02 -11.97 6.97
CA VAL A 353 -1.00 -11.36 5.63
C VAL A 353 -0.61 -9.89 5.76
N LYS A 354 0.44 -9.49 5.05
CA LYS A 354 0.96 -8.11 5.07
C LYS A 354 1.18 -7.63 3.64
N ALA A 355 1.12 -6.31 3.44
CA ALA A 355 1.45 -5.69 2.17
C ALA A 355 2.89 -5.16 2.22
N MET A 356 3.58 -5.17 1.09
CA MET A 356 4.85 -4.51 0.90
C MET A 356 4.58 -3.09 0.41
N ASP A 357 5.17 -2.09 1.07
CA ASP A 357 5.17 -0.73 0.55
C ASP A 357 6.08 -0.60 -0.68
N LEU A 358 6.06 0.56 -1.35
CA LEU A 358 6.89 0.79 -2.54
C LEU A 358 8.40 0.74 -2.26
N ARG A 359 8.79 0.79 -0.98
CA ARG A 359 10.17 0.64 -0.52
C ARG A 359 10.43 -0.79 -0.01
N GLY A 360 9.52 -1.73 -0.29
CA GLY A 360 9.53 -3.10 0.21
C GLY A 360 9.54 -3.22 1.73
N THR A 361 9.11 -2.19 2.46
CA THR A 361 8.86 -2.32 3.89
C THR A 361 7.58 -3.12 4.10
N VAL A 362 7.67 -4.15 4.94
CA VAL A 362 6.50 -4.94 5.31
C VAL A 362 5.59 -4.09 6.19
N VAL A 363 4.39 -3.79 5.68
CA VAL A 363 3.36 -3.02 6.38
C VAL A 363 2.07 -3.83 6.49
N PRO A 364 1.23 -3.60 7.52
CA PRO A 364 -0.12 -4.13 7.53
C PRO A 364 -0.88 -3.83 6.22
N ASN A 365 -1.70 -4.77 5.76
CA ASN A 365 -2.56 -4.52 4.61
C ASN A 365 -3.52 -3.35 4.94
N GLY A 366 -3.69 -2.39 4.01
CA GLY A 366 -4.50 -1.18 4.22
C GLY A 366 -3.81 -0.04 4.99
N ASN A 367 -2.49 -0.12 5.21
CA ASN A 367 -1.71 0.89 5.92
C ASN A 367 -1.65 2.25 5.18
N MET A 368 -1.73 3.35 5.95
CA MET A 368 -1.72 4.72 5.42
C MET A 368 -0.43 5.12 4.69
N MET A 369 0.74 4.59 5.11
CA MET A 369 2.04 4.75 4.45
C MET A 369 2.03 4.13 3.05
N LEU A 370 1.48 2.94 2.88
CA LEU A 370 1.37 2.31 1.56
C LEU A 370 0.57 3.21 0.60
N ASN A 371 -0.58 3.70 1.07
CA ASN A 371 -1.44 4.59 0.28
C ASN A 371 -0.71 5.90 -0.05
N PHE A 372 -0.03 6.49 0.93
CA PHE A 372 0.77 7.71 0.77
C PHE A 372 1.86 7.52 -0.29
N LEU A 373 2.64 6.43 -0.23
CA LEU A 373 3.73 6.18 -1.17
C LEU A 373 3.20 5.96 -2.60
N LYS A 374 2.09 5.24 -2.76
CA LYS A 374 1.44 5.09 -4.07
C LYS A 374 1.00 6.41 -4.67
N ILE A 375 0.40 7.29 -3.87
CA ILE A 375 0.02 8.63 -4.31
C ILE A 375 1.27 9.42 -4.74
N GLN A 376 2.33 9.37 -3.94
CA GLN A 376 3.57 10.08 -4.25
C GLN A 376 4.26 9.56 -5.51
N HIS A 377 4.25 8.24 -5.72
CA HIS A 377 4.77 7.62 -6.94
C HIS A 377 3.98 8.07 -8.18
N GLU A 378 2.66 7.97 -8.14
CA GLU A 378 1.77 8.36 -9.24
C GLU A 378 1.90 9.85 -9.57
N LEU A 379 2.15 10.70 -8.57
CA LEU A 379 2.43 12.12 -8.79
C LEU A 379 3.83 12.41 -9.38
N GLY A 380 4.63 11.37 -9.67
CA GLY A 380 5.97 11.48 -10.23
C GLY A 380 6.99 12.05 -9.24
N HIS A 381 6.71 11.96 -7.93
CA HIS A 381 7.64 12.42 -6.88
C HIS A 381 8.65 11.35 -6.46
N PHE A 382 8.40 10.10 -6.86
CA PHE A 382 9.32 8.98 -6.77
C PHE A 382 9.16 8.12 -8.03
N ALA A 383 10.25 7.66 -8.58
CA ALA A 383 10.26 6.75 -9.73
C ALA A 383 10.31 5.29 -9.20
N LEU A 384 9.53 4.36 -9.79
CA LEU A 384 9.54 2.93 -9.39
C LEU A 384 10.90 2.26 -9.69
N ASP A 385 11.68 2.89 -10.55
CA ASP A 385 13.00 2.56 -11.06
C ASP A 385 14.16 3.09 -10.19
N GLU A 386 13.88 3.96 -9.21
CA GLU A 386 14.87 4.34 -8.18
C GLU A 386 14.95 3.25 -7.10
N LYS A 387 15.95 2.36 -7.23
CA LYS A 387 16.21 1.28 -6.27
C LYS A 387 16.45 1.88 -4.86
N ASN A 388 15.53 1.62 -3.94
CA ASN A 388 15.70 1.96 -2.52
C ASN A 388 17.00 1.30 -2.00
N ALA A 389 18.00 2.09 -1.65
CA ALA A 389 19.21 1.62 -0.98
C ALA A 389 18.87 0.77 0.27
N MET A 390 17.75 1.07 0.93
CA MET A 390 17.18 0.31 2.04
C MET A 390 16.76 -1.12 1.65
N LEU A 391 16.22 -1.34 0.44
CA LEU A 391 15.84 -2.69 -0.05
C LEU A 391 17.06 -3.57 -0.32
N LEU A 392 18.05 -2.98 -0.99
CA LEU A 392 19.31 -3.67 -1.25
C LEU A 392 20.04 -3.97 0.07
N THR A 393 20.01 -3.04 1.03
CA THR A 393 20.62 -3.22 2.36
C THR A 393 19.87 -4.28 3.19
N THR A 394 18.53 -4.32 3.13
CA THR A 394 17.72 -5.33 3.85
C THR A 394 17.91 -6.73 3.27
N ALA A 395 17.84 -6.86 1.93
CA ALA A 395 18.08 -8.14 1.27
C ALA A 395 19.52 -8.65 1.51
N TRP A 396 20.48 -7.72 1.57
CA TRP A 396 21.86 -7.99 1.91
C TRP A 396 22.03 -8.42 3.38
N GLU A 397 21.38 -7.73 4.32
CA GLU A 397 21.34 -8.09 5.75
C GLU A 397 20.77 -9.49 5.93
N ASP A 398 19.63 -9.80 5.32
CA ASP A 398 19.00 -11.12 5.40
C ASP A 398 19.91 -12.23 4.83
N ALA A 399 20.56 -11.97 3.69
CA ALA A 399 21.47 -12.93 3.06
C ALA A 399 22.72 -13.19 3.92
N ILE A 400 23.29 -12.14 4.52
CA ILE A 400 24.42 -12.26 5.44
C ILE A 400 23.99 -12.96 6.73
N ALA A 401 22.88 -12.56 7.35
CA ALA A 401 22.38 -13.15 8.59
C ALA A 401 22.10 -14.65 8.42
N LYS A 402 21.53 -15.06 7.28
CA LYS A 402 21.31 -16.47 6.95
C LYS A 402 22.63 -17.24 6.79
N LYS A 403 23.63 -16.68 6.10
CA LYS A 403 24.95 -17.31 5.97
C LYS A 403 25.69 -17.37 7.31
N ALA A 404 25.61 -16.31 8.11
CA ALA A 404 26.22 -16.24 9.44
C ALA A 404 25.62 -17.28 10.38
N ALA A 405 24.30 -17.37 10.44
CA ALA A 405 23.60 -18.37 11.24
C ALA A 405 23.99 -19.81 10.83
N ALA A 406 24.08 -20.09 9.53
CA ALA A 406 24.53 -21.39 9.03
C ALA A 406 26.00 -21.71 9.39
N ALA A 407 26.85 -20.68 9.50
CA ALA A 407 28.24 -20.80 9.92
C ALA A 407 28.43 -20.78 11.45
N GLY A 408 27.35 -20.65 12.23
CA GLY A 408 27.42 -20.49 13.69
C GLY A 408 28.08 -19.17 14.12
N VAL A 409 27.96 -18.13 13.29
CA VAL A 409 28.49 -16.79 13.54
C VAL A 409 27.36 -15.86 13.96
N GLN A 410 27.57 -15.12 15.04
CA GLN A 410 26.67 -14.06 15.48
C GLN A 410 27.23 -12.70 15.09
N ILE A 411 26.43 -11.90 14.39
CA ILE A 411 26.77 -10.53 13.97
C ILE A 411 25.95 -9.57 14.82
N GLN A 412 26.60 -8.51 15.32
CA GLN A 412 25.93 -7.48 16.10
C GLN A 412 25.01 -6.63 15.20
N PRO A 413 23.76 -6.33 15.57
CA PRO A 413 22.83 -5.53 14.76
C PRO A 413 23.32 -4.11 14.44
N GLU A 414 24.22 -3.57 15.26
CA GLU A 414 24.88 -2.29 15.00
C GLU A 414 25.73 -2.29 13.71
N PHE A 415 26.16 -3.45 13.22
CA PHE A 415 26.89 -3.57 11.96
C PHE A 415 26.05 -3.07 10.78
N PHE A 416 24.85 -3.60 10.62
CA PHE A 416 23.95 -3.28 9.51
C PHE A 416 23.46 -1.83 9.60
N ARG A 417 23.12 -1.36 10.80
CA ARG A 417 22.75 0.05 11.03
C ARG A 417 23.85 1.04 10.64
N ASN A 418 25.11 0.77 11.04
CA ASN A 418 26.24 1.63 10.67
C ASN A 418 26.50 1.66 9.15
N ILE A 419 26.21 0.56 8.45
CA ILE A 419 26.35 0.50 7.00
C ILE A 419 25.19 1.23 6.34
N GLU A 420 23.95 0.98 6.76
CA GLU A 420 22.75 1.68 6.30
C GLU A 420 22.90 3.20 6.42
N ASP A 421 23.32 3.72 7.57
CA ASP A 421 23.51 5.16 7.79
C ASP A 421 24.53 5.78 6.83
N ARG A 422 25.62 5.05 6.51
CA ARG A 422 26.70 5.53 5.62
C ARG A 422 26.35 5.37 4.14
N VAL A 423 25.64 4.30 3.81
CA VAL A 423 25.18 3.94 2.47
C VAL A 423 24.04 4.86 2.08
N LYS A 424 23.05 5.10 2.95
CA LYS A 424 21.92 6.00 2.71
C LYS A 424 22.36 7.39 2.23
N HIS A 425 23.31 8.02 2.91
CA HIS A 425 23.83 9.33 2.49
C HIS A 425 24.69 9.31 1.22
N SER A 426 25.30 8.17 0.88
CA SER A 426 26.13 8.04 -0.33
C SER A 426 25.28 7.72 -1.57
N PHE A 427 24.35 6.76 -1.43
CA PHE A 427 23.42 6.31 -2.48
C PHE A 427 22.35 7.36 -2.83
N GLU A 428 22.06 8.31 -1.93
CA GLU A 428 21.24 9.49 -2.24
C GLU A 428 21.86 10.42 -3.30
N LYS A 429 23.15 10.29 -3.62
CA LYS A 429 23.87 11.21 -4.53
C LYS A 429 24.61 10.52 -5.69
N PHE A 430 25.06 9.28 -5.53
CA PHE A 430 25.76 8.49 -6.55
C PHE A 430 25.78 7.00 -6.16
N ILE A 431 25.89 6.09 -7.14
CA ILE A 431 26.13 4.66 -6.86
C ILE A 431 27.63 4.51 -6.50
N PRO A 432 27.99 4.09 -5.28
CA PRO A 432 29.39 3.92 -4.90
C PRO A 432 30.04 2.73 -5.61
N SER A 433 31.33 2.85 -5.94
CA SER A 433 32.10 1.75 -6.53
C SER A 433 32.29 0.61 -5.53
N GLU A 434 32.53 -0.61 -6.03
CA GLU A 434 32.80 -1.79 -5.20
C GLU A 434 33.89 -1.52 -4.14
N VAL A 435 34.95 -0.80 -4.51
CA VAL A 435 36.05 -0.43 -3.59
C VAL A 435 35.55 0.46 -2.44
N GLN A 436 34.62 1.37 -2.72
CA GLN A 436 34.03 2.25 -1.71
C GLN A 436 33.10 1.47 -0.77
N ILE A 437 32.28 0.56 -1.31
CA ILE A 437 31.40 -0.31 -0.53
C ILE A 437 32.22 -1.16 0.44
N TRP A 438 33.26 -1.85 -0.05
CA TRP A 438 34.12 -2.66 0.79
C TRP A 438 34.86 -1.85 1.86
N ARG A 439 35.24 -0.60 1.56
CA ARG A 439 35.84 0.30 2.55
C ARG A 439 34.83 0.67 3.65
N VAL A 440 33.57 0.94 3.31
CA VAL A 440 32.52 1.24 4.29
C VAL A 440 32.27 0.04 5.20
N ILE A 441 32.12 -1.14 4.62
CA ILE A 441 31.90 -2.41 5.35
C ILE A 441 33.05 -2.68 6.31
N ARG A 442 34.31 -2.58 5.83
CA ARG A 442 35.50 -2.80 6.64
C ARG A 442 35.58 -1.81 7.80
N ASN A 443 35.36 -0.52 7.53
CA ASN A 443 35.36 0.50 8.57
C ASN A 443 34.27 0.28 9.63
N ALA A 444 33.09 -0.18 9.21
CA ALA A 444 32.01 -0.53 10.15
C ALA A 444 32.43 -1.72 11.02
N TYR A 445 33.02 -2.75 10.42
CA TYR A 445 33.49 -3.93 11.14
C TYR A 445 34.59 -3.62 12.17
N GLU A 446 35.64 -2.93 11.75
CA GLU A 446 36.81 -2.61 12.60
C GLU A 446 36.46 -1.67 13.76
N LYS A 447 35.40 -0.85 13.63
CA LYS A 447 34.94 0.05 14.69
C LYS A 447 34.39 -0.71 15.92
N GLY A 448 33.86 -1.92 15.73
CA GLY A 448 33.17 -2.68 16.78
C GLY A 448 31.93 -1.96 17.32
N VAL A 449 31.39 -2.46 18.44
CA VAL A 449 30.22 -1.85 19.11
C VAL A 449 30.65 -1.27 20.44
N SER A 450 30.60 0.05 20.56
CA SER A 450 30.82 0.76 21.81
C SER A 450 29.63 0.58 22.75
N PHE A 451 29.88 0.19 23.99
CA PHE A 451 28.89 0.10 25.07
C PHE A 451 29.49 0.66 26.36
N PHE A 452 28.63 1.15 27.25
CA PHE A 452 29.03 1.49 28.61
C PHE A 452 28.94 0.22 29.46
N ASP A 453 30.01 -0.13 30.18
CA ASP A 453 29.92 -1.15 31.22
C ASP A 453 29.18 -0.62 32.46
N ASP A 454 28.93 -1.50 33.42
CA ASP A 454 28.21 -1.18 34.66
C ASP A 454 28.92 -0.10 35.50
N ASP A 455 30.21 0.17 35.23
CA ASP A 455 31.03 1.19 35.86
C ASP A 455 31.07 2.51 35.05
N GLY A 456 30.33 2.60 33.94
CA GLY A 456 30.25 3.78 33.08
C GLY A 456 31.46 3.98 32.15
N VAL A 457 32.30 2.96 31.98
CA VAL A 457 33.46 2.99 31.08
C VAL A 457 33.06 2.50 29.69
N VAL A 458 33.44 3.25 28.65
CA VAL A 458 33.21 2.84 27.25
C VAL A 458 34.11 1.65 26.90
N ARG A 459 33.52 0.49 26.66
CA ARG A 459 34.20 -0.69 26.11
C ARG A 459 33.71 -0.97 24.69
N SER A 460 34.53 -1.69 23.92
CA SER A 460 34.16 -2.13 22.57
C SER A 460 34.01 -3.64 22.55
N ARG A 461 32.90 -4.14 22.02
CA ARG A 461 32.72 -5.56 21.69
C ARG A 461 32.92 -5.78 20.18
N PRO A 462 33.47 -6.94 19.77
CA PRO A 462 33.66 -7.26 18.36
C PRO A 462 32.34 -7.29 17.60
N MET A 463 32.40 -6.98 16.30
CA MET A 463 31.21 -6.88 15.45
C MET A 463 30.65 -8.24 15.05
N ALA A 464 31.49 -9.27 15.00
CA ALA A 464 31.08 -10.66 14.77
C ALA A 464 31.86 -11.60 15.69
N VAL A 465 31.17 -12.62 16.21
CA VAL A 465 31.75 -13.66 17.06
C VAL A 465 31.34 -15.05 16.55
N ASP A 466 32.18 -16.05 16.78
CA ASP A 466 31.86 -17.44 16.48
C ASP A 466 30.90 -18.06 17.53
N SER A 467 30.53 -19.31 17.33
CA SER A 467 29.65 -20.09 18.22
C SER A 467 30.22 -20.28 19.64
N LYS A 468 31.50 -19.99 19.87
CA LYS A 468 32.17 -20.04 21.17
C LYS A 468 32.36 -18.64 21.76
N GLY A 469 31.83 -17.59 21.12
CA GLY A 469 31.97 -16.20 21.54
C GLY A 469 33.33 -15.58 21.23
N LYS A 470 34.19 -16.24 20.44
CA LYS A 470 35.50 -15.70 20.06
C LYS A 470 35.32 -14.65 18.95
N PRO A 471 36.01 -13.50 19.02
CA PRO A 471 36.03 -12.53 17.92
C PRO A 471 36.42 -13.21 16.61
N MET A 472 35.63 -12.96 15.57
CA MET A 472 35.99 -13.36 14.21
C MET A 472 37.06 -12.41 13.68
N GLU A 473 37.95 -12.89 12.82
CA GLU A 473 38.90 -12.04 12.10
C GLU A 473 38.26 -11.45 10.85
N TRP A 474 38.69 -10.25 10.45
CA TRP A 474 38.13 -9.56 9.27
C TRP A 474 38.18 -10.41 8.01
N GLU A 475 39.28 -11.11 7.75
CA GLU A 475 39.43 -11.90 6.52
C GLU A 475 38.45 -13.07 6.44
N ASP A 476 38.09 -13.66 7.58
CA ASP A 476 37.11 -14.75 7.63
C ASP A 476 35.68 -14.21 7.58
N PHE A 477 35.43 -13.07 8.22
CA PHE A 477 34.17 -12.36 8.10
C PHE A 477 33.91 -11.88 6.67
N LYS A 478 34.94 -11.35 6.00
CA LYS A 478 34.87 -10.92 4.59
C LYS A 478 34.43 -12.08 3.70
N LYS A 479 35.06 -13.26 3.81
CA LYS A 479 34.67 -14.46 3.04
C LYS A 479 33.20 -14.83 3.22
N LEU A 480 32.67 -14.70 4.43
CA LEU A 480 31.26 -14.98 4.74
C LEU A 480 30.30 -14.06 3.97
N ILE A 481 30.68 -12.78 3.85
CA ILE A 481 29.83 -11.75 3.27
C ILE A 481 30.14 -11.45 1.80
N THR A 482 31.26 -11.93 1.22
CA THR A 482 31.66 -11.63 -0.16
C THR A 482 30.58 -11.98 -1.17
N SER A 483 30.12 -13.23 -1.24
CA SER A 483 29.10 -13.61 -2.24
C SER A 483 27.77 -12.85 -2.05
N PRO A 484 27.20 -12.72 -0.82
CA PRO A 484 26.00 -11.90 -0.62
C PRO A 484 26.18 -10.45 -1.04
N THR A 485 27.34 -9.86 -0.75
CA THR A 485 27.67 -8.48 -1.16
C THR A 485 27.81 -8.38 -2.67
N GLU A 486 28.51 -9.31 -3.32
CA GLU A 486 28.66 -9.37 -4.78
C GLU A 486 27.32 -9.60 -5.50
N ASP A 487 26.43 -10.43 -4.97
CA ASP A 487 25.11 -10.67 -5.54
C ASP A 487 24.24 -9.39 -5.48
N VAL A 488 24.35 -8.62 -4.40
CA VAL A 488 23.66 -7.34 -4.22
C VAL A 488 24.30 -6.24 -5.06
N MET A 489 25.63 -6.16 -5.13
CA MET A 489 26.36 -5.25 -6.02
C MET A 489 26.06 -5.58 -7.48
N ARG A 490 25.98 -6.86 -7.84
CA ARG A 490 25.57 -7.29 -9.18
C ARG A 490 24.10 -6.97 -9.44
N ALA A 491 23.20 -7.14 -8.49
CA ALA A 491 21.82 -6.68 -8.62
C ALA A 491 21.73 -5.14 -8.73
N ALA A 492 22.68 -4.41 -8.15
CA ALA A 492 22.84 -2.98 -8.35
C ALA A 492 23.39 -2.65 -9.75
N HIS A 493 24.40 -3.38 -10.24
CA HIS A 493 25.19 -3.14 -11.47
C HIS A 493 24.73 -3.89 -12.75
N ILE A 494 23.86 -4.92 -12.71
CA ILE A 494 23.30 -5.62 -13.90
C ILE A 494 22.53 -4.67 -14.83
N MET A 495 22.32 -3.41 -14.44
CA MET A 495 21.76 -2.37 -15.31
C MET A 495 22.80 -1.32 -15.78
N GLU A 496 24.07 -1.45 -15.42
CA GLU A 496 25.18 -0.67 -16.02
C GLU A 496 25.75 -1.32 -17.30
N ASP A 497 25.50 -2.61 -17.57
CA ASP A 497 25.86 -3.27 -18.84
C ASP A 497 24.86 -2.98 -19.98
N ALA A 498 24.23 -1.80 -19.97
CA ALA A 498 23.79 -1.17 -21.21
C ALA A 498 25.00 -0.43 -21.80
N PRO A 499 25.42 -0.71 -23.06
CA PRO A 499 26.63 -0.12 -23.60
C PRO A 499 26.51 1.41 -23.68
N ASP A 500 27.51 2.08 -23.10
CA ASP A 500 27.71 3.52 -23.10
C ASP A 500 28.00 4.03 -24.52
N GLU A 501 27.07 4.77 -25.13
CA GLU A 501 27.30 5.55 -26.35
C GLU A 501 27.40 7.07 -26.08
N SER A 502 27.84 7.49 -24.89
CA SER A 502 28.05 8.92 -24.62
C SER A 502 29.44 9.46 -24.96
N ALA A 503 30.34 8.65 -25.52
CA ALA A 503 31.70 9.07 -25.89
C ALA A 503 32.00 9.09 -27.40
N LYS A 504 31.14 9.71 -28.23
CA LYS A 504 31.53 10.15 -29.60
C LYS A 504 30.80 11.41 -30.05
N PHE A 505 31.02 12.54 -29.41
CA PHE A 505 30.93 13.85 -30.10
C PHE A 505 31.88 14.87 -29.48
N THR A 506 33.15 14.81 -29.87
CA THR A 506 34.02 15.99 -29.91
C THR A 506 34.97 15.89 -31.09
N HIS A 507 34.94 16.94 -31.91
CA HIS A 507 35.88 17.33 -32.98
C HIS A 507 35.84 16.53 -34.29
N SER A 508 35.08 17.03 -35.27
CA SER A 508 35.56 17.75 -36.47
C SER A 508 34.40 18.02 -37.41
#